data_AF-A0A2V6AZG1-F1
#
_entry.id   AF-A0A2V6AZG1-F1
#
_cell.length_a   1.000
_cell.length_b   1.000
_cell.length_c   1.000
_cell.angle_alpha   90.00
_cell.angle_beta   90.00
_cell.angle_gamma   90.00
#
_symmetry.space_group_name_H-M   'P 1'
#
loop_
_entity.id
_entity.type
_entity.pdbx_description
1 polymer ?
#
loop_
_entity_poly.entity_id
_entity_poly.type
_entity_poly.pdbx_seq_one_letter_code
_entity_poly.pdbx_strand_id
1 'polypeptide(L)'
;MDEPSVSPHRVTQLLQQWSQGDDSALAELTPLVYEELRRLAHHYMTGQRPDHTLQTTALVNEAYLRLADQTNPRWQSRAHFFAVAARAMRQILVSYARSNRAQKRGGGAPRIELDEAVILSPEQSKEIVDLDEA
;
A
#
# COMPACT_ATOMS: atom_id res chain seq x y z
N MET A 1 -19.73 -24.40 12.97
CA MET A 1 -18.30 -24.22 12.66
C MET A 1 -18.10 -22.73 12.71
N ASP A 2 -17.70 -22.23 13.88
CA ASP A 2 -17.50 -20.81 14.12
C ASP A 2 -16.41 -20.29 13.19
N GLU A 3 -16.82 -19.50 12.20
CA GLU A 3 -15.90 -18.71 11.39
C GLU A 3 -15.22 -17.74 12.37
N PRO A 4 -13.90 -17.83 12.61
CA PRO A 4 -13.25 -17.03 13.63
C PRO A 4 -13.40 -15.58 13.22
N SER A 5 -14.29 -14.86 13.90
CA SER A 5 -14.45 -13.43 13.74
C SER A 5 -13.09 -12.76 13.86
N VAL A 6 -12.58 -12.27 12.73
CA VAL A 6 -11.23 -11.74 12.60
C VAL A 6 -11.12 -10.51 13.47
N SER A 7 -10.63 -10.71 14.68
CA SER A 7 -10.56 -9.64 15.66
C SER A 7 -9.42 -8.69 15.30
N PRO A 8 -9.60 -7.36 15.37
CA PRO A 8 -8.54 -6.38 15.08
C PRO A 8 -7.23 -6.63 15.85
N HIS A 9 -7.33 -7.21 17.04
CA HIS A 9 -6.20 -7.65 17.85
C HIS A 9 -5.40 -8.78 17.19
N ARG A 10 -6.05 -9.76 16.57
CA ARG A 10 -5.38 -10.87 15.87
C ARG A 10 -4.57 -10.38 14.68
N VAL A 11 -5.12 -9.45 13.89
CA VAL A 11 -4.40 -8.84 12.76
C VAL A 11 -3.15 -8.09 13.25
N THR A 12 -3.28 -7.35 14.36
CA THR A 12 -2.16 -6.61 14.94
C THR A 12 -1.06 -7.55 15.47
N GLN A 13 -1.43 -8.67 16.09
CA GLN A 13 -0.47 -9.69 16.54
C GLN A 13 0.28 -10.32 15.36
N LEU A 14 -0.44 -10.73 14.30
CA LEU A 14 0.18 -11.30 13.11
C LEU A 14 1.13 -10.31 12.42
N LEU A 15 0.77 -9.03 12.36
CA LEU A 15 1.65 -7.97 11.86
C LEU A 15 2.94 -7.85 12.68
N GLN A 16 2.85 -7.93 14.01
CA GLN A 16 4.02 -7.86 14.90
C GLN A 16 4.91 -9.11 14.78
N GLN A 17 4.32 -10.30 14.64
CA GLN A 17 5.06 -11.55 14.42
C GLN A 17 5.80 -11.51 13.07
N TRP A 18 5.12 -11.05 12.02
CA TRP A 18 5.74 -10.85 10.72
C TRP A 18 6.90 -9.84 10.77
N SER A 19 6.74 -8.72 11.51
CA SER A 19 7.83 -7.77 11.82
C SER A 19 8.98 -8.36 12.65
N GLN A 20 8.87 -9.59 13.15
CA GLN A 20 9.95 -10.29 13.86
C GLN A 20 10.62 -11.37 12.98
N GLY A 21 10.23 -11.48 11.71
CA GLY A 21 10.76 -12.46 10.77
C GLY A 21 9.97 -13.77 10.73
N ASP A 22 8.76 -13.83 11.30
CA ASP A 22 7.89 -15.00 11.20
C ASP A 22 7.13 -15.00 9.87
N ASP A 23 7.64 -15.70 8.87
CA ASP A 23 6.99 -15.86 7.56
C ASP A 23 5.65 -16.60 7.63
N SER A 24 5.42 -17.42 8.66
CA SER A 24 4.14 -18.12 8.83
C SER A 24 3.01 -17.15 9.18
N ALA A 25 3.35 -16.08 9.91
CA ALA A 25 2.41 -15.00 10.21
C ALA A 25 1.95 -14.27 8.94
N LEU A 26 2.80 -14.18 7.90
CA LEU A 26 2.42 -13.59 6.61
C LEU A 26 1.33 -14.41 5.91
N ALA A 27 1.46 -15.74 5.92
CA ALA A 27 0.46 -16.64 5.32
C ALA A 27 -0.91 -16.51 5.99
N GLU A 28 -0.94 -16.37 7.33
CA GLU A 28 -2.18 -16.13 8.08
C GLU A 28 -2.72 -14.71 7.89
N LEU A 29 -1.83 -13.70 7.80
CA LEU A 29 -2.21 -12.29 7.64
C LEU A 29 -2.83 -12.02 6.27
N THR A 30 -2.29 -12.63 5.22
CA THR A 30 -2.66 -12.39 3.81
C THR A 30 -4.17 -12.40 3.58
N PRO A 31 -4.92 -13.47 3.86
CA PRO A 31 -6.36 -13.50 3.62
C PRO A 31 -7.14 -12.48 4.47
N LEU A 32 -6.63 -12.10 5.65
CA LEU A 32 -7.29 -11.17 6.56
C LEU A 32 -7.21 -9.72 6.09
N VAL A 33 -6.09 -9.35 5.45
CA VAL A 33 -5.87 -7.98 4.96
C VAL A 33 -6.26 -7.81 3.50
N TYR A 34 -6.24 -8.89 2.70
CA TYR A 34 -6.47 -8.81 1.25
C TYR A 34 -7.83 -8.23 0.88
N GLU A 35 -8.91 -8.67 1.53
CA GLU A 35 -10.26 -8.14 1.27
C GLU A 35 -10.39 -6.65 1.61
N GLU A 36 -9.75 -6.20 2.68
CA GLU A 36 -9.74 -4.79 3.09
C GLU A 36 -8.88 -3.94 2.15
N LEU A 37 -7.72 -4.45 1.72
CA LEU A 37 -6.90 -3.82 0.69
C LEU A 37 -7.66 -3.71 -0.64
N ARG A 38 -8.41 -4.74 -1.01
CA ARG A 38 -9.25 -4.75 -2.22
C ARG A 38 -10.36 -3.71 -2.14
N ARG A 39 -11.06 -3.60 -1.00
CA ARG A 39 -12.07 -2.55 -0.77
C ARG A 39 -11.46 -1.15 -0.88
N LEU A 40 -10.31 -0.93 -0.26
CA LEU A 40 -9.59 0.33 -0.31
C LEU A 40 -9.15 0.68 -1.73
N ALA A 41 -8.62 -0.30 -2.47
CA ALA A 41 -8.24 -0.13 -3.87
C ALA A 41 -9.46 0.19 -4.74
N HIS A 42 -10.59 -0.51 -4.58
CA HIS A 42 -11.82 -0.17 -5.29
C HIS A 42 -12.26 1.26 -5.04
N HIS A 43 -12.23 1.72 -3.78
CA HIS A 43 -12.57 3.10 -3.44
C HIS A 43 -11.65 4.11 -4.13
N TYR A 44 -10.34 3.86 -4.20
CA TYR A 44 -9.45 4.76 -4.93
C TYR A 44 -9.67 4.72 -6.45
N MET A 45 -10.03 3.56 -7.00
CA MET A 45 -10.30 3.40 -8.43
C MET A 45 -11.57 4.14 -8.88
N THR A 46 -12.58 4.31 -8.02
CA THR A 46 -13.80 5.06 -8.42
C THR A 46 -13.52 6.55 -8.69
N GLY A 47 -12.47 7.11 -8.10
CA GLY A 47 -12.04 8.50 -8.35
C GLY A 47 -11.16 8.66 -9.59
N GLN A 48 -10.78 7.56 -10.25
CA GLN A 48 -9.89 7.61 -11.41
C GLN A 48 -10.65 7.88 -12.71
N ARG A 49 -9.96 8.48 -13.69
CA ARG A 49 -10.54 8.79 -15.00
C ARG A 49 -10.94 7.51 -15.75
N PRO A 50 -12.07 7.47 -16.47
CA PRO A 50 -12.55 6.27 -17.16
C PRO A 50 -11.57 5.69 -18.18
N ASP A 51 -10.68 6.52 -18.75
CA ASP A 51 -9.62 6.07 -19.68
C ASP A 51 -8.36 5.52 -18.98
N HIS A 52 -8.43 5.15 -17.69
CA HIS A 52 -7.31 4.50 -17.01
C HIS A 52 -7.24 3.02 -17.43
N THR A 53 -6.02 2.50 -17.57
CA THR A 53 -5.76 1.11 -17.94
C THR A 53 -5.29 0.25 -16.76
N LEU A 54 -5.10 0.87 -15.58
CA LEU A 54 -4.76 0.14 -14.36
C LEU A 54 -5.97 -0.64 -13.85
N GLN A 55 -5.78 -1.87 -13.43
CA GLN A 55 -6.83 -2.71 -12.82
C GLN A 55 -6.73 -2.66 -11.29
N THR A 56 -7.85 -2.79 -10.58
CA THR A 56 -7.87 -2.81 -9.12
C THR A 56 -6.97 -3.91 -8.55
N THR A 57 -7.01 -5.11 -9.13
CA THR A 57 -6.15 -6.23 -8.70
C THR A 57 -4.66 -5.92 -8.87
N ALA A 58 -4.29 -5.20 -9.94
CA ALA A 58 -2.90 -4.77 -10.14
C ALA A 58 -2.47 -3.78 -9.06
N LEU A 59 -3.33 -2.82 -8.70
CA LEU A 59 -3.08 -1.87 -7.62
C LEU A 59 -2.90 -2.58 -6.26
N VAL A 60 -3.73 -3.58 -5.96
CA VAL A 60 -3.62 -4.38 -4.73
C VAL A 60 -2.31 -5.16 -4.70
N ASN A 61 -1.97 -5.86 -5.77
CA ASN A 61 -0.76 -6.67 -5.85
C ASN A 61 0.51 -5.81 -5.73
N GLU A 62 0.56 -4.68 -6.43
CA GLU A 62 1.72 -3.78 -6.35
C GLU A 62 1.85 -3.14 -4.96
N ALA A 63 0.74 -2.73 -4.35
CA ALA A 63 0.76 -2.24 -2.98
C ALA A 63 1.23 -3.33 -2.00
N TYR A 64 0.75 -4.57 -2.16
CA TYR A 64 1.16 -5.69 -1.32
C TYR A 64 2.65 -6.00 -1.46
N LEU A 65 3.20 -6.01 -2.68
CA LEU A 65 4.63 -6.20 -2.91
C LEU A 65 5.46 -5.11 -2.22
N ARG A 66 5.07 -3.83 -2.34
CA ARG A 66 5.76 -2.72 -1.63
C ARG A 66 5.67 -2.83 -0.11
N LEU A 67 4.59 -3.42 0.41
CA LEU A 67 4.45 -3.69 1.85
C LEU A 67 5.37 -4.84 2.28
N ALA A 68 5.43 -5.89 1.47
CA ALA A 68 6.19 -7.11 1.74
C ALA A 68 7.71 -6.94 1.58
N ASP A 69 8.13 -6.08 0.65
CA ASP A 69 9.55 -5.82 0.31
C ASP A 69 10.24 -4.87 1.31
N GLN A 70 9.48 -4.26 2.22
CA GLN A 70 10.08 -3.49 3.31
C GLN A 70 10.92 -4.42 4.18
N THR A 71 12.21 -4.12 4.31
CA THR A 71 13.10 -4.86 5.21
C THR A 71 12.75 -4.49 6.65
N ASN A 72 12.07 -5.39 7.34
CA ASN A 72 11.75 -5.31 8.78
C ASN A 72 10.88 -4.10 9.21
N PRO A 73 9.73 -3.85 8.57
CA PRO A 73 8.82 -2.77 8.96
C PRO A 73 8.30 -3.02 10.37
N ARG A 74 8.41 -2.02 11.26
CA ARG A 74 7.83 -2.09 12.60
C ARG A 74 6.33 -1.77 12.56
N TRP A 75 5.50 -2.77 12.32
CA TRP A 75 4.05 -2.60 12.34
C TRP A 75 3.55 -2.45 13.78
N GLN A 76 2.91 -1.32 14.05
CA GLN A 76 2.42 -0.97 15.39
C GLN A 76 0.97 -1.38 15.61
N SER A 77 0.17 -1.34 14.54
CA SER A 77 -1.25 -1.64 14.58
C SER A 77 -1.80 -1.93 13.19
N ARG A 78 -2.98 -2.57 13.15
CA ARG A 78 -3.81 -2.68 11.94
C ARG A 78 -4.02 -1.32 11.25
N ALA A 79 -4.30 -0.26 12.03
CA ALA A 79 -4.53 1.07 11.48
C ALA A 79 -3.28 1.65 10.80
N HIS A 80 -2.10 1.47 11.41
CA HIS A 80 -0.82 1.86 10.83
C HIS A 80 -0.58 1.12 9.50
N PHE A 81 -0.79 -0.20 9.45
CA PHE A 81 -0.66 -0.99 8.23
C PHE A 81 -1.54 -0.45 7.09
N PHE A 82 -2.83 -0.23 7.34
CA PHE A 82 -3.73 0.28 6.30
C PHE A 82 -3.44 1.74 5.90
N ALA A 83 -2.96 2.58 6.82
CA ALA A 83 -2.52 3.94 6.48
C ALA A 83 -1.32 3.92 5.51
N VAL A 84 -0.38 3.01 5.74
CA VAL A 84 0.78 2.80 4.88
C VAL A 84 0.36 2.22 3.52
N ALA A 85 -0.51 1.21 3.51
CA ALA A 85 -1.08 0.64 2.28
C ALA A 85 -1.82 1.70 1.45
N ALA A 86 -2.62 2.56 2.11
CA ALA A 86 -3.33 3.65 1.46
C ALA A 86 -2.37 4.65 0.81
N ARG A 87 -1.25 4.98 1.47
CA ARG A 87 -0.21 5.84 0.90
C ARG A 87 0.44 5.20 -0.32
N ALA A 88 0.81 3.93 -0.23
CA ALA A 88 1.39 3.18 -1.35
C ALA A 88 0.45 3.16 -2.56
N MET A 89 -0.84 2.84 -2.36
CA MET A 89 -1.83 2.84 -3.45
C MET A 89 -1.96 4.21 -4.12
N ARG A 90 -2.03 5.30 -3.36
CA ARG A 90 -2.06 6.66 -3.94
C ARG A 90 -0.81 6.97 -4.75
N GLN A 91 0.37 6.58 -4.28
CA GLN A 91 1.63 6.77 -5.01
C GLN A 91 1.62 5.99 -6.33
N ILE A 92 1.21 4.72 -6.31
CA ILE A 92 1.08 3.88 -7.51
C ILE A 92 0.14 4.53 -8.53
N LEU A 93 -1.04 5.00 -8.10
CA LEU A 93 -2.01 5.67 -8.97
C LEU A 93 -1.44 6.94 -9.60
N VAL A 94 -0.71 7.75 -8.83
CA VAL A 94 -0.06 8.97 -9.33
C VAL A 94 1.03 8.64 -10.34
N SER A 95 1.90 7.68 -10.03
CA SER A 95 2.96 7.23 -10.95
C SER A 95 2.36 6.70 -12.25
N TYR A 96 1.29 5.91 -12.17
CA TYR A 96 0.57 5.41 -13.34
C TYR A 96 -0.01 6.54 -14.20
N ALA A 97 -0.66 7.52 -13.58
CA ALA A 97 -1.22 8.68 -14.28
C ALA A 97 -0.15 9.55 -14.95
N ARG A 98 1.02 9.70 -14.30
CA ARG A 98 2.18 10.43 -14.86
C ARG A 98 2.76 9.71 -16.07
N SER A 99 3.02 8.40 -15.96
CA SER A 99 3.58 7.59 -17.05
C SER A 99 2.65 7.54 -18.27
N ASN A 100 1.34 7.41 -18.08
CA ASN A 100 0.38 7.43 -19.19
C ASN A 100 0.37 8.78 -19.92
N ARG A 101 0.51 9.91 -19.19
CA ARG A 101 0.63 11.24 -19.82
C ARG A 101 1.92 11.40 -20.61
N ALA A 102 3.03 10.85 -20.14
CA ALA A 102 4.32 10.88 -20.83
C ALA A 102 4.29 10.04 -22.12
N GLN A 103 3.69 8.85 -22.07
CA GLN A 103 3.49 7.99 -23.25
C GLN A 103 2.64 8.67 -24.33
N LYS A 104 1.55 9.32 -23.94
CA LYS A 104 0.70 10.08 -24.87
C LYS A 104 1.43 11.25 -25.56
N ARG A 105 2.61 11.64 -25.07
CA ARG A 105 3.47 12.70 -25.63
C ARG A 105 4.67 12.17 -26.42
N GLY A 106 4.70 10.87 -26.74
CA GLY A 106 5.74 10.25 -27.57
C GLY A 106 6.95 9.67 -26.83
N GLY A 107 6.91 9.59 -25.49
CA GLY A 107 7.96 8.94 -24.69
C GLY A 107 7.70 7.44 -24.53
N GLY A 108 8.39 6.61 -25.32
CA GLY A 108 8.21 5.16 -25.35
C GLY A 108 8.61 4.42 -24.06
N ALA A 109 7.77 3.42 -23.72
CA ALA A 109 7.84 2.42 -22.66
C ALA A 109 7.56 2.88 -21.19
N PRO A 110 6.59 2.25 -20.48
CA PRO A 110 6.47 2.43 -19.04
C PRO A 110 7.55 1.61 -18.36
N ARG A 111 8.55 2.27 -17.77
CA ARG A 111 9.32 1.68 -16.68
C ARG A 111 8.44 1.75 -15.44
N ILE A 112 7.77 0.64 -15.11
CA ILE A 112 7.43 0.38 -13.72
C ILE A 112 8.74 -0.12 -13.11
N GLU A 113 9.67 0.82 -12.87
CA GLU A 113 10.71 0.53 -11.89
C GLU A 113 9.96 0.49 -10.57
N LEU A 114 10.16 -0.60 -9.83
CA LEU A 114 9.68 -0.76 -8.47
C LEU A 114 10.39 0.32 -7.66
N ASP A 115 9.88 1.55 -7.73
CA ASP A 115 10.44 2.68 -7.03
C ASP A 115 10.37 2.30 -5.55
N GLU A 116 11.55 2.10 -4.99
CA GLU A 116 11.85 1.71 -3.63
C GLU A 116 11.37 2.86 -2.74
N ALA A 117 10.05 3.02 -2.67
CA ALA A 117 9.39 4.03 -1.90
C ALA A 117 9.63 3.61 -0.46
N VAL A 118 10.66 4.18 0.15
CA VAL A 118 10.89 4.16 1.59
C VAL A 118 9.63 4.76 2.20
N ILE A 119 8.70 3.89 2.60
CA ILE A 119 7.53 4.29 3.35
C ILE A 119 8.04 4.57 4.75
N LEU A 120 8.46 5.82 4.95
CA LEU A 120 8.80 6.35 6.27
C LEU A 120 7.64 6.02 7.22
N SER A 121 7.95 5.27 8.27
CA SER A 121 7.01 5.01 9.35
C SER A 121 6.49 6.36 9.89
N PRO A 122 5.22 6.47 10.30
CA PRO A 122 4.63 7.71 10.81
C PRO A 122 5.37 8.28 12.03
N GLU A 123 6.22 7.48 12.68
CA GLU A 123 7.11 7.90 13.77
C GLU A 123 8.15 8.94 13.36
N GLN A 124 8.45 9.10 12.06
CA GLN A 124 9.34 10.15 11.54
C GLN A 124 8.58 11.31 10.87
N SER A 125 7.24 11.30 10.90
CA SER A 125 6.40 12.35 10.32
C SER A 125 6.04 13.43 11.34
N LYS A 126 7.01 13.86 12.17
CA LYS A 126 6.87 14.98 13.10
C LYS A 126 7.96 16.03 12.87
N GLU A 127 8.29 16.31 11.61
CA GLU A 127 9.10 17.47 11.24
C GLU A 127 8.86 17.80 9.76
N ILE A 128 7.67 18.35 9.45
CA ILE A 128 7.53 19.23 8.30
C ILE A 128 7.24 20.59 8.89
N VAL A 129 8.35 21.31 9.10
CA VAL A 129 8.40 22.72 9.44
C VAL A 129 7.68 23.50 8.34
N ASP A 130 6.76 24.36 8.75
CA ASP A 130 6.16 25.40 7.90
C ASP A 130 7.27 26.18 7.18
N LEU A 131 7.18 26.26 5.85
CA LEU A 131 8.01 27.18 5.07
C LEU A 131 7.11 28.04 4.18
N ASP A 132 7.01 29.28 4.65
CA ASP A 132 6.83 30.55 3.94
C ASP A 132 5.54 30.82 3.14
N GLU A 133 4.75 31.73 3.71
CA GLU A 133 3.93 32.70 2.99
C GLU A 133 4.77 33.98 2.82
N ALA A 134 4.94 34.42 1.57
CA ALA A 134 5.60 35.68 1.19
C ALA A 134 4.56 36.70 0.70
#